data_AF-A0A3S9SIW3-F1
#
_entry.id   AF-A0A3S9SIW3-F1
#
_cell.length_a   1.000
_cell.length_b   1.000
_cell.length_c   1.000
_cell.angle_alpha   90.00
_cell.angle_beta   90.00
_cell.angle_gamma   90.00
#
_symmetry.space_group_name_H-M   'P 1'
#
loop_
_entity.id
_entity.type
_entity.pdbx_description
1 polymer ?
#
loop_
_entity_poly.entity_id
_entity_poly.type
_entity_poly.pdbx_seq_one_letter_code
_entity_poly.pdbx_strand_id
1 'polypeptide(L)'
;MKKLIPAILLCLPLAAVAEPLREIHNQKDFCQGLAQMSGFNSYLEQACGFNEGTHMKTAQVYRQRCGKIFSRNQVTEYINQVWDDSDMRIARVGKETFCSANRQGYLNAGRAMDEMMRQSQ
;
A
#
# COMPACT_ATOMS: atom_id res chain seq x y z
N MET A 1 -32.62 50.18 7.95
CA MET A 1 -32.66 49.63 6.58
C MET A 1 -31.72 48.43 6.51
N LYS A 2 -32.26 47.26 6.11
CA LYS A 2 -31.60 45.94 6.02
C LYS A 2 -30.56 45.92 4.89
N LYS A 3 -29.34 45.40 5.10
CA LYS A 3 -28.47 44.70 4.11
C LYS A 3 -27.48 43.79 4.88
N LEU A 4 -27.86 42.53 5.11
CA LEU A 4 -27.39 41.32 4.43
C LEU A 4 -25.89 41.00 4.66
N ILE A 5 -25.64 40.15 5.66
CA ILE A 5 -24.37 39.46 5.88
C ILE A 5 -24.26 38.36 4.83
N PRO A 6 -23.22 38.32 3.98
CA PRO A 6 -23.04 37.19 3.07
C PRO A 6 -22.57 36.00 3.90
N ALA A 7 -23.46 35.02 4.06
CA ALA A 7 -23.11 33.69 4.52
C ALA A 7 -22.16 33.07 3.48
N ILE A 8 -20.86 33.23 3.71
CA ILE A 8 -19.83 32.44 3.02
C ILE A 8 -20.05 31.01 3.50
N LEU A 9 -20.78 30.23 2.70
CA LEU A 9 -20.77 28.78 2.77
C LEU A 9 -19.32 28.33 2.56
N LEU A 10 -18.66 28.05 3.67
CA LEU A 10 -17.50 27.17 3.73
C LEU A 10 -17.91 25.81 3.17
N CYS A 11 -17.81 25.64 1.85
CA CYS A 11 -17.63 24.32 1.26
C CYS A 11 -16.26 23.82 1.71
N LEU A 12 -16.20 23.30 2.94
CA LEU A 12 -15.06 22.53 3.41
C LEU A 12 -14.90 21.38 2.40
N PRO A 13 -13.73 21.25 1.73
CA PRO A 13 -13.48 20.04 0.99
C PRO A 13 -13.56 18.91 2.01
N LEU A 14 -14.51 17.99 1.79
CA LEU A 14 -14.51 16.68 2.41
C LEU A 14 -13.16 16.07 2.05
N ALA A 15 -12.18 16.25 2.93
CA ALA A 15 -10.96 15.48 2.90
C ALA A 15 -11.44 14.03 2.96
N ALA A 16 -11.34 13.33 1.84
CA ALA A 16 -11.37 11.89 1.84
C ALA A 16 -10.19 11.48 2.71
N VAL A 17 -10.44 11.33 4.00
CA VAL A 17 -9.46 10.81 4.95
C VAL A 17 -9.24 9.40 4.45
N ALA A 18 -8.12 9.17 3.77
CA ALA A 18 -7.68 7.84 3.41
C ALA A 18 -7.70 7.04 4.72
N GLU A 19 -8.40 5.90 4.73
CA GLU A 19 -8.48 5.07 5.93
C GLU A 19 -7.05 4.87 6.47
N PRO A 20 -6.81 5.18 7.76
CA PRO A 20 -5.48 5.10 8.31
C PRO A 20 -4.96 3.68 8.10
N LEU A 21 -3.71 3.57 7.62
CA LEU A 21 -2.99 2.30 7.52
C LEU A 21 -3.14 1.58 8.87
N ARG A 22 -3.72 0.38 8.84
CA ARG A 22 -4.01 -0.45 10.02
C ARG A 22 -2.76 -0.50 10.91
N GLU A 23 -2.85 0.03 12.14
CA GLU A 23 -1.72 0.09 13.07
C GLU A 23 -1.17 -1.32 13.34
N ILE A 24 0.16 -1.47 13.34
CA ILE A 24 0.82 -2.76 13.56
C ILE A 24 0.84 -3.03 15.07
N HIS A 25 -0.20 -3.71 15.56
CA HIS A 25 -0.33 -3.99 17.00
C HIS A 25 0.30 -5.33 17.40
N ASN A 26 0.45 -6.27 16.46
CA ASN A 26 0.95 -7.61 16.75
C ASN A 26 1.60 -8.25 15.51
N GLN A 27 2.22 -9.43 15.71
CA GLN A 27 2.89 -10.18 14.63
C GLN A 27 1.94 -10.54 13.48
N LYS A 28 0.65 -10.80 13.75
CA LYS A 28 -0.33 -11.15 12.73
C LYS A 28 -0.61 -9.94 11.81
N ASP A 29 -0.77 -8.74 12.37
CA ASP A 29 -0.96 -7.51 11.61
C ASP A 29 0.27 -7.17 10.77
N PHE A 30 1.47 -7.31 11.35
CA PHE A 30 2.73 -7.17 10.62
C PHE A 30 2.79 -8.11 9.42
N CYS A 31 2.46 -9.39 9.63
CA CYS A 31 2.50 -10.39 8.59
C CYS A 31 1.43 -10.17 7.50
N GLN A 32 0.22 -9.75 7.88
CA GLN A 32 -0.81 -9.38 6.90
C GLN A 32 -0.33 -8.19 6.07
N GLY A 33 0.25 -7.17 6.72
CA GLY A 33 0.82 -6.00 6.06
C GLY A 33 1.92 -6.37 5.06
N LEU A 34 2.83 -7.29 5.40
CA LEU A 34 3.85 -7.78 4.48
C LEU A 34 3.25 -8.54 3.28
N ALA A 35 2.21 -9.36 3.47
CA ALA A 35 1.54 -10.05 2.37
C ALA A 35 0.88 -9.05 1.41
N GLN A 36 0.13 -8.09 1.95
CA GLN A 36 -0.52 -7.02 1.18
C GLN A 36 0.51 -6.15 0.45
N MET A 37 1.60 -5.77 1.14
CA MET A 37 2.69 -4.99 0.55
C MET A 37 3.40 -5.76 -0.57
N SER A 38 3.59 -7.08 -0.43
CA SER A 38 4.15 -7.91 -1.50
C SER A 38 3.24 -7.90 -2.74
N GLY A 39 1.92 -8.02 -2.54
CA GLY A 39 0.92 -7.89 -3.60
C GLY A 39 0.96 -6.52 -4.29
N PHE A 40 0.98 -5.44 -3.51
CA PHE A 40 1.03 -4.07 -4.03
C PHE A 40 2.29 -3.81 -4.85
N ASN A 41 3.46 -4.23 -4.34
CA ASN A 41 4.72 -4.05 -5.04
C ASN A 41 4.79 -4.89 -6.32
N SER A 42 4.23 -6.10 -6.34
CA SER A 42 4.11 -6.89 -7.56
C SER A 42 3.20 -6.22 -8.59
N TYR A 43 2.08 -5.64 -8.14
CA TYR A 43 1.19 -4.86 -9.00
C TYR A 43 1.92 -3.65 -9.61
N LEU A 44 2.67 -2.88 -8.80
CA LEU A 44 3.43 -1.73 -9.30
C LEU A 44 4.49 -2.13 -10.33
N GLU A 45 5.16 -3.26 -10.15
CA GLU A 45 6.11 -3.77 -11.14
C GLU A 45 5.40 -4.12 -12.46
N GLN A 46 4.23 -4.77 -12.40
CA GLN A 46 3.48 -5.14 -13.58
C GLN A 46 2.81 -3.95 -14.29
N ALA A 47 2.09 -3.12 -13.53
CA ALA A 47 1.30 -2.02 -14.07
C ALA A 47 2.20 -0.83 -14.43
N CYS A 48 3.13 -0.44 -13.55
CA CYS A 48 3.95 0.76 -13.71
C CYS A 48 5.33 0.50 -14.36
N GLY A 49 5.73 -0.76 -14.54
CA GLY A 49 7.02 -1.11 -15.13
C GLY A 49 8.21 -0.83 -14.21
N PHE A 50 7.98 -0.76 -12.90
CA PHE A 50 9.08 -0.69 -11.93
C PHE A 50 9.84 -2.02 -11.92
N ASN A 51 11.14 -2.00 -11.61
CA ASN A 51 12.05 -3.14 -11.85
C ASN A 51 13.11 -3.35 -10.76
N GLU A 52 12.94 -2.77 -9.58
CA GLU A 52 13.90 -2.84 -8.48
C GLU A 52 13.71 -4.09 -7.61
N GLY A 53 12.76 -4.96 -7.98
CA GLY A 53 12.50 -6.26 -7.36
C GLY A 53 11.95 -6.15 -5.93
N THR A 54 11.35 -5.02 -5.57
CA THR A 54 10.79 -4.80 -4.24
C THR A 54 9.78 -5.88 -3.85
N HIS A 55 8.96 -6.38 -4.79
CA HIS A 55 8.01 -7.45 -4.45
C HIS A 55 8.71 -8.71 -3.93
N MET A 56 9.84 -9.09 -4.53
CA MET A 56 10.63 -10.26 -4.13
C MET A 56 11.28 -10.04 -2.78
N LYS A 57 11.80 -8.83 -2.53
CA LYS A 57 12.37 -8.46 -1.23
C LYS A 57 11.31 -8.57 -0.13
N THR A 58 10.10 -8.04 -0.36
CA THR A 58 8.99 -8.16 0.59
C THR A 58 8.58 -9.62 0.80
N ALA A 59 8.47 -10.41 -0.28
CA ALA A 59 8.12 -11.82 -0.20
C ALA A 59 9.18 -12.63 0.59
N GLN A 60 10.46 -12.27 0.49
CA GLN A 60 11.53 -12.90 1.25
C GLN A 60 11.41 -12.60 2.75
N VAL A 61 11.20 -11.34 3.13
CA VAL A 61 10.97 -10.96 4.53
C VAL A 61 9.72 -11.66 5.08
N TYR A 62 8.64 -11.72 4.30
CA TYR A 62 7.44 -12.47 4.68
C TYR A 62 7.75 -13.94 4.95
N ARG A 63 8.45 -14.63 4.05
CA ARG A 63 8.79 -16.05 4.26
C ARG A 63 9.61 -16.26 5.53
N GLN A 64 10.59 -15.39 5.80
CA GLN A 64 11.46 -15.48 6.97
C GLN A 64 10.71 -15.23 8.29
N ARG A 65 9.83 -14.24 8.32
CA ARG A 65 9.20 -13.77 9.58
C ARG A 65 7.77 -14.27 9.80
N CYS A 66 7.09 -14.72 8.74
CA CYS A 66 5.65 -14.93 8.72
C CYS A 66 5.20 -16.25 8.07
N GLY A 67 6.12 -17.08 7.56
CA GLY A 67 5.79 -18.24 6.72
C GLY A 67 4.84 -19.30 7.31
N LYS A 68 4.55 -19.25 8.62
CA LYS A 68 3.62 -20.14 9.33
C LYS A 68 2.40 -19.44 9.92
N ILE A 69 2.27 -18.11 9.77
CA ILE A 69 1.20 -17.32 10.40
C ILE A 69 -0.11 -17.44 9.63
N PHE A 70 -0.04 -17.48 8.30
CA PHE A 70 -1.20 -17.61 7.42
C PHE A 70 -1.03 -18.78 6.47
N SER A 71 -2.16 -19.40 6.11
CA SER A 71 -2.21 -20.37 5.02
C SER A 71 -1.90 -19.69 3.68
N ARG A 72 -1.51 -20.49 2.67
CA ARG A 72 -1.28 -19.96 1.31
C ARG A 72 -2.53 -19.27 0.75
N ASN A 73 -3.71 -19.83 0.97
CA ASN A 73 -4.97 -19.26 0.49
C ASN A 73 -5.23 -17.87 1.10
N GLN A 74 -5.02 -17.70 2.41
CA GLN A 74 -5.16 -16.40 3.07
C GLN A 74 -4.16 -15.36 2.52
N VAL A 75 -2.91 -15.77 2.25
CA VAL A 75 -1.92 -14.88 1.63
C VAL A 75 -2.38 -14.47 0.23
N THR A 76 -2.88 -15.41 -0.57
CA THR A 76 -3.42 -15.13 -1.90
C THR A 76 -4.63 -14.18 -1.82
N GLU A 77 -5.55 -14.38 -0.88
CA GLU A 77 -6.68 -13.48 -0.66
C GLU A 77 -6.22 -12.05 -0.34
N TYR A 78 -5.24 -11.89 0.56
CA TYR A 78 -4.70 -10.57 0.88
C TYR A 78 -4.03 -9.89 -0.31
N ILE A 79 -3.35 -10.65 -1.17
CA ILE A 79 -2.74 -10.11 -2.40
C ILE A 79 -3.84 -9.68 -3.38
N ASN A 80 -4.84 -10.52 -3.60
CA ASN A 80 -5.93 -10.23 -4.54
C ASN A 80 -6.72 -8.99 -4.12
N GLN A 81 -7.02 -8.82 -2.82
CA GLN A 81 -7.68 -7.62 -2.29
C GLN A 81 -6.92 -6.33 -2.65
N VAL A 82 -5.59 -6.36 -2.59
CA VAL A 82 -4.75 -5.21 -2.93
C VAL A 82 -4.72 -4.97 -4.44
N TRP A 83 -4.78 -6.02 -5.26
CA TRP A 83 -4.85 -5.89 -6.71
C TRP A 83 -6.16 -5.25 -7.14
N ASP A 84 -7.29 -5.73 -6.61
CA ASP A 84 -8.61 -5.17 -6.87
C ASP A 84 -8.68 -3.68 -6.47
N ASP A 85 -8.15 -3.32 -5.28
CA ASP A 85 -8.04 -1.92 -4.85
C ASP A 85 -7.12 -1.09 -5.75
N SER A 86 -6.01 -1.67 -6.22
CA SER A 86 -5.09 -0.98 -7.11
C SER A 86 -5.71 -0.70 -8.49
N ASP A 87 -6.46 -1.65 -9.04
CA ASP A 87 -7.21 -1.47 -10.29
C ASP A 87 -8.26 -0.36 -10.15
N MET A 88 -9.02 -0.34 -9.06
CA MET A 88 -9.98 0.73 -8.78
C MET A 88 -9.30 2.10 -8.70
N ARG A 89 -8.14 2.18 -8.02
CA ARG A 89 -7.38 3.43 -7.89
C ARG A 89 -6.83 3.90 -9.23
N ILE A 90 -6.24 3.02 -10.02
CA ILE A 90 -5.76 3.37 -11.38
C ILE A 90 -6.92 3.85 -12.26
N ALA A 91 -8.06 3.16 -12.24
CA ALA A 91 -9.24 3.55 -13.02
C ALA A 91 -9.74 4.94 -12.62
N ARG A 92 -9.65 5.30 -11.33
CA ARG A 92 -10.08 6.60 -10.81
C ARG A 92 -9.11 7.74 -11.09
N VAL A 93 -7.81 7.53 -10.91
CA VAL A 93 -6.81 8.63 -10.94
C VAL A 93 -5.96 8.68 -12.21
N GLY A 94 -6.02 7.64 -13.03
CA GLY A 94 -5.18 7.47 -14.21
C GLY A 94 -3.82 6.84 -13.89
N LYS A 95 -3.33 6.03 -14.82
CA LYS A 95 -2.11 5.22 -14.67
C LYS A 95 -0.88 6.07 -14.37
N GLU A 96 -0.64 7.16 -15.11
CA GLU A 96 0.56 8.00 -14.94
C GLU A 96 0.62 8.63 -13.55
N THR A 97 -0.47 9.25 -13.11
CA THR A 97 -0.58 9.86 -11.78
C THR A 97 -0.41 8.82 -10.67
N PHE A 98 -1.09 7.67 -10.80
CA PHE A 98 -0.95 6.57 -9.86
C PHE A 98 0.50 6.08 -9.75
N CYS A 99 1.16 5.83 -10.88
CA CYS A 99 2.53 5.33 -10.88
C CYS A 99 3.51 6.36 -10.32
N SER A 100 3.41 7.62 -10.75
CA SER A 100 4.25 8.71 -10.24
C SER A 100 4.13 8.86 -8.71
N ALA A 101 2.89 8.85 -8.19
CA ALA A 101 2.64 8.97 -6.76
C ALA A 101 3.20 7.81 -5.93
N ASN A 102 3.29 6.60 -6.51
CA ASN A 102 3.74 5.41 -5.78
C ASN A 102 5.23 5.08 -5.95
N ARG A 103 5.95 5.74 -6.87
CA ARG A 103 7.36 5.42 -7.15
C ARG A 103 8.25 5.53 -5.91
N GLN A 104 8.14 6.63 -5.16
CA GLN A 104 8.98 6.82 -3.98
C GLN A 104 8.64 5.82 -2.87
N GLY A 105 7.35 5.51 -2.68
CA GLY A 105 6.90 4.50 -1.72
C GLY A 105 7.45 3.11 -2.04
N TYR A 106 7.40 2.71 -3.31
CA TYR A 106 7.98 1.46 -3.80
C TYR A 106 9.49 1.35 -3.52
N LEU A 107 10.25 2.41 -3.80
CA LEU A 107 11.70 2.45 -3.53
C LEU A 107 12.01 2.40 -2.02
N ASN A 108 11.22 3.11 -1.22
CA ASN A 108 11.38 3.13 0.24
C ASN A 108 11.10 1.74 0.82
N ALA A 109 10.04 1.07 0.37
CA ALA A 109 9.69 -0.29 0.79
C ALA A 109 10.83 -1.26 0.46
N GLY A 110 11.43 -1.16 -0.73
CA GLY A 110 12.60 -1.98 -1.11
C GLY A 110 13.76 -1.82 -0.15
N ARG A 111 14.13 -0.59 0.20
CA ARG A 111 15.22 -0.32 1.16
C ARG A 111 14.88 -0.83 2.57
N ALA A 112 13.63 -0.66 3.00
CA ALA A 112 13.19 -1.16 4.31
C ALA A 112 13.28 -2.68 4.39
N MET A 113 12.91 -3.39 3.33
CA MET A 113 13.03 -4.85 3.28
C MET A 113 14.50 -5.30 3.29
N ASP A 114 15.38 -4.60 2.56
CA ASP A 114 16.82 -4.88 2.58
C ASP A 114 17.39 -4.74 4.00
N GLU A 115 16.98 -3.70 4.74
CA GLU A 115 17.41 -3.50 6.11
C GLU A 115 16.87 -4.56 7.07
N MET A 116 15.59 -4.93 6.95
CA MET A 116 15.00 -6.01 7.75
C MET A 116 15.69 -7.36 7.54
N MET A 117 16.16 -7.64 6.33
CA MET A 117 16.91 -8.87 6.05
C MET A 117 18.31 -8.86 6.67
N ARG A 118 19.00 -7.71 6.69
CA ARG A 118 20.31 -7.59 7.35
C ARG A 118 20.22 -7.80 8.86
N GLN A 119 19.14 -7.35 9.49
CA GLN A 119 18.91 -7.52 10.94
C GLN A 119 18.52 -8.96 11.34
N SER A 120 18.33 -9.86 10.37
CA SER A 120 17.98 -11.27 10.61
C SER A 120 19.16 -12.22 10.42
N GLN A 121 20.37 -11.68 10.18
CA GLN A 121 21.64 -12.39 10.13
C GLN A 121 22.40 -12.17 11.43
#